data_AF-A0A966T299-F1
#
_entry.id   AF-A0A966T299-F1
#
_cell.length_a   1.000
_cell.length_b   1.000
_cell.length_c   1.000
_cell.angle_alpha   90.00
_cell.angle_beta   90.00
_cell.angle_gamma   90.00
#
_symmetry.space_group_name_H-M   'P 1'
#
loop_
_entity.id
_entity.type
_entity.pdbx_description
1 polymer ?
#
loop_
_entity_poly.entity_id
_entity_poly.type
_entity_poly.pdbx_seq_one_letter_code
_entity_poly.pdbx_strand_id
1 'polypeptide(L)'
;MTVRMTFPPFVTRAALRITLGGLVAAAAIAVAGLVVERTQLGGDLAASRARLRAEVEGQFATLSNRLDQAVRAIPIDADLIRRAERGETAAARQLFDQVAVSTAQTGVAVTIFGSTNQPIAWLGRSEDVPEGRLSGAASSFLAQSSHGLQLVRVQPIVDPADAARHIGAIVAEAQLPSSGDTLPGSEFSIATSIVPVALRLQFEGASDAGPGTRVPGAIILISTGDQTGGRPLGMAVAAIEEAGIPVHTVAVGPRGAATSATVGATPAPFKPDVLMQISRQTQGRAITNPTARDWDTLYEAIAEDVVVEPRPEEVGHLVGSGALATWTLGMVLLVTASRRLM
;
A
#
# COMPACT_ATOMS: atom_id res chain seq x y z
N MET A 1 40.46 -38.07 53.96
CA MET A 1 41.28 -38.83 53.00
C MET A 1 40.78 -38.46 51.60
N THR A 2 41.38 -37.44 50.99
CA THR A 2 40.90 -36.82 49.73
C THR A 2 41.67 -37.44 48.57
N VAL A 3 41.05 -38.37 47.84
CA VAL A 3 41.66 -39.00 46.67
C VAL A 3 41.70 -37.97 45.54
N ARG A 4 42.90 -37.43 45.26
CA ARG A 4 43.15 -36.58 44.10
C ARG A 4 43.19 -37.48 42.86
N MET A 5 42.08 -37.57 42.13
CA MET A 5 42.06 -38.23 40.83
C MET A 5 42.84 -37.37 39.82
N THR A 6 44.10 -37.70 39.58
CA THR A 6 44.88 -37.17 38.44
C THR A 6 44.51 -37.95 37.19
N PHE A 7 43.74 -37.32 36.30
CA PHE A 7 43.47 -37.86 34.97
C PHE A 7 44.75 -37.88 34.13
N PRO A 8 44.97 -38.92 33.31
CA PRO A 8 46.16 -38.98 32.48
C PRO A 8 46.16 -37.88 31.40
N PRO A 9 47.33 -37.37 31.00
CA PRO A 9 47.47 -36.16 30.19
C PRO A 9 46.87 -36.27 28.78
N PHE A 10 46.63 -37.48 28.28
CA PHE A 10 45.95 -37.69 27.00
C PHE A 10 44.43 -37.47 27.10
N VAL A 11 43.82 -37.79 28.25
CA VAL A 11 42.38 -37.56 28.51
C VAL A 11 42.10 -36.07 28.66
N THR A 12 42.96 -35.33 29.37
CA THR A 12 42.81 -33.87 29.51
C THR A 12 43.04 -33.15 28.18
N ARG A 13 44.01 -33.57 27.36
CA ARG A 13 44.22 -33.02 26.00
C ARG A 13 43.07 -33.35 25.04
N ALA A 14 42.51 -34.56 25.12
CA ALA A 14 41.35 -34.95 24.33
C ALA A 14 40.11 -34.15 24.74
N ALA A 15 39.84 -34.03 26.04
CA ALA A 15 38.74 -33.23 26.58
C ALA A 15 38.87 -31.73 26.21
N LEU A 16 40.09 -31.18 26.24
CA LEU A 16 40.36 -29.80 25.82
C LEU A 16 40.08 -29.60 24.32
N ARG A 17 40.46 -30.55 23.47
CA ARG A 17 40.19 -30.46 22.02
C ARG A 17 38.71 -30.55 21.69
N ILE A 18 37.97 -31.40 22.40
CA ILE A 18 36.52 -31.55 22.22
C ILE A 18 35.79 -30.27 22.66
N THR A 19 36.15 -29.71 23.82
CA THR A 19 35.56 -28.46 24.30
C THR A 19 35.89 -27.28 23.39
N LEU A 20 37.13 -27.17 22.91
CA LEU A 20 37.53 -26.11 21.98
C LEU A 20 36.80 -26.26 20.63
N GLY A 21 36.71 -27.48 20.10
CA GLY A 21 36.00 -27.77 18.85
C GLY A 21 34.50 -27.48 18.96
N GLY A 22 33.88 -27.84 20.09
CA GLY A 22 32.48 -27.51 20.37
C GLY A 22 32.24 -26.00 20.47
N LEU A 23 33.16 -25.25 21.08
CA LEU A 23 33.05 -23.80 21.21
C LEU A 23 33.20 -23.09 19.86
N VAL A 24 34.10 -23.56 19.00
CA VAL A 24 34.26 -23.04 17.63
C VAL A 24 33.01 -23.33 16.79
N ALA A 25 32.44 -24.53 16.89
CA ALA A 25 31.21 -24.87 16.17
C ALA A 25 30.02 -24.02 16.66
N ALA A 26 29.87 -23.84 17.97
CA ALA A 26 28.83 -22.97 18.55
C ALA A 26 28.99 -21.51 18.10
N ALA A 27 30.23 -20.99 18.08
CA ALA A 27 30.51 -19.64 17.59
C ALA A 27 30.19 -19.49 16.10
N ALA A 28 30.55 -20.47 15.27
CA ALA A 28 30.23 -20.47 13.84
C ALA A 28 28.71 -20.45 13.58
N ILE A 29 27.94 -21.22 14.37
CA ILE A 29 26.47 -21.24 14.30
C ILE A 29 25.90 -19.88 14.73
N ALA A 30 26.39 -19.30 15.83
CA ALA A 30 25.94 -18.00 16.31
C ALA A 30 26.20 -16.88 15.28
N VAL A 31 27.39 -16.89 14.65
CA VAL A 31 27.73 -15.93 13.59
C VAL A 31 26.86 -16.15 12.36
N ALA A 32 26.64 -17.40 11.94
CA ALA A 32 25.75 -17.70 10.82
C ALA A 32 24.31 -17.24 11.11
N GLY A 33 23.82 -17.45 12.33
CA GLY A 33 22.51 -16.97 12.78
C GLY A 33 22.40 -15.44 12.69
N LEU A 34 23.38 -14.71 13.24
CA LEU A 34 23.41 -13.24 13.17
C LEU A 34 23.51 -12.70 11.74
N VAL A 35 24.25 -13.39 10.86
CA VAL A 35 24.35 -13.02 9.44
C VAL A 35 23.02 -13.27 8.71
N VAL A 36 22.37 -14.41 8.96
CA VAL A 36 21.06 -14.73 8.39
C VAL A 36 19.99 -13.75 8.89
N GLU A 37 19.97 -13.46 10.19
CA GLU A 37 19.07 -12.50 10.81
C GLU A 37 19.23 -11.11 10.20
N ARG A 38 20.46 -10.60 10.07
CA ARG A 38 20.72 -9.29 9.46
C ARG A 38 20.43 -9.22 7.96
N THR A 39 20.63 -10.31 7.22
CA THR A 39 20.38 -10.32 5.77
C THR A 39 18.92 -10.51 5.42
N GLN A 40 18.15 -11.25 6.24
CA GLN A 40 16.73 -11.46 6.04
C GLN A 40 15.88 -10.33 6.63
N LEU A 41 16.12 -9.95 7.88
CA LEU A 41 15.30 -8.94 8.58
C LEU A 41 15.77 -7.51 8.31
N GLY A 42 17.03 -7.29 7.93
CA GLY A 42 17.66 -5.97 7.87
C GLY A 42 18.51 -5.70 9.12
N GLY A 43 19.50 -4.81 9.00
CA GLY A 43 20.45 -4.52 10.09
C GLY A 43 19.83 -3.87 11.32
N ASP A 44 18.67 -3.22 11.14
CA ASP A 44 17.83 -2.56 12.15
C ASP A 44 16.35 -2.52 11.69
N LEU A 45 15.47 -2.06 12.58
CA LEU A 45 14.02 -1.92 12.34
C LEU A 45 13.69 -0.97 11.17
N ALA A 46 14.50 0.06 10.94
CA ALA A 46 14.28 1.03 9.87
C ALA A 46 14.53 0.38 8.49
N ALA A 47 15.57 -0.44 8.38
CA ALA A 47 15.87 -1.22 7.20
C ALA A 47 14.78 -2.26 6.91
N SER A 48 14.24 -2.93 7.94
CA SER A 48 13.09 -3.85 7.79
C SER A 48 11.88 -3.12 7.21
N ARG A 49 11.55 -1.93 7.75
CA ARG A 49 10.43 -1.10 7.29
C ARG A 49 10.61 -0.62 5.85
N ALA A 50 11.81 -0.12 5.51
CA ALA A 50 12.11 0.33 4.15
C ALA A 50 11.98 -0.80 3.13
N ARG A 51 12.39 -2.02 3.50
CA ARG A 51 12.26 -3.21 2.65
C ARG A 51 10.80 -3.62 2.47
N LEU A 52 10.02 -3.69 3.55
CA LEU A 52 8.59 -3.95 3.50
C LEU A 52 7.86 -2.95 2.61
N ARG A 53 8.19 -1.66 2.77
CA ARG A 53 7.63 -0.59 1.94
C ARG A 53 7.95 -0.79 0.46
N ALA A 54 9.21 -1.04 0.13
CA ALA A 54 9.64 -1.26 -1.25
C ALA A 54 8.99 -2.51 -1.86
N GLU A 55 8.79 -3.56 -1.08
CA GLU A 55 8.09 -4.77 -1.52
C GLU A 55 6.62 -4.49 -1.83
N VAL A 56 5.90 -3.81 -0.93
CA VAL A 56 4.51 -3.41 -1.16
C VAL A 56 4.39 -2.50 -2.38
N GLU A 57 5.22 -1.45 -2.47
CA GLU A 57 5.26 -0.55 -3.64
C GLU A 57 5.56 -1.33 -4.94
N GLY A 58 6.47 -2.30 -4.89
CA GLY A 58 6.79 -3.17 -6.03
C GLY A 58 5.63 -4.07 -6.46
N GLN A 59 4.87 -4.62 -5.51
CA GLN A 59 3.68 -5.42 -5.81
C GLN A 59 2.59 -4.57 -6.49
N PHE A 60 2.32 -3.38 -5.97
CA PHE A 60 1.37 -2.43 -6.58
C PHE A 60 1.82 -1.96 -7.97
N ALA A 61 3.11 -1.67 -8.14
CA ALA A 61 3.67 -1.29 -9.44
C ALA A 61 3.50 -2.43 -10.47
N THR A 62 3.76 -3.67 -10.05
CA THR A 62 3.59 -4.85 -10.91
C THR A 62 2.13 -5.04 -11.33
N LEU A 63 1.19 -4.94 -10.39
CA LEU A 63 -0.24 -5.00 -10.69
C LEU A 63 -0.69 -3.85 -11.61
N SER A 64 -0.28 -2.62 -11.30
CA SER A 64 -0.61 -1.44 -12.12
C SER A 64 -0.11 -1.58 -13.55
N ASN A 65 1.13 -2.05 -13.74
CA ASN A 65 1.69 -2.29 -15.06
C ASN A 65 0.92 -3.36 -15.84
N ARG A 66 0.47 -4.44 -15.18
CA ARG A 66 -0.37 -5.47 -15.81
C ARG A 66 -1.72 -4.92 -16.26
N LEU A 67 -2.35 -4.08 -15.44
CA LEU A 67 -3.61 -3.42 -15.78
C LEU A 67 -3.43 -2.44 -16.95
N ASP A 68 -2.38 -1.62 -16.92
CA ASP A 68 -2.05 -0.70 -18.03
C ASP A 68 -1.76 -1.46 -19.32
N GLN A 69 -1.05 -2.59 -19.25
CA GLN A 69 -0.81 -3.44 -20.41
C GLN A 69 -2.12 -4.02 -20.95
N ALA A 70 -3.03 -4.46 -20.09
CA ALA A 70 -4.30 -5.05 -20.50
C ALA A 70 -5.19 -4.06 -21.25
N VAL A 71 -5.26 -2.81 -20.76
CA VAL A 71 -5.99 -1.74 -21.42
C VAL A 71 -5.32 -1.36 -22.76
N ARG A 72 -3.99 -1.21 -22.79
CA ARG A 72 -3.25 -0.82 -24.00
C ARG A 72 -3.24 -1.89 -25.09
N ALA A 73 -3.41 -3.15 -24.73
CA ALA A 73 -3.44 -4.27 -25.68
C ALA A 73 -4.72 -4.29 -26.53
N ILE A 74 -5.77 -3.57 -26.13
CA ILE A 74 -7.06 -3.54 -26.81
C ILE A 74 -7.06 -2.41 -27.85
N PRO A 75 -7.18 -2.72 -29.15
CA PRO A 75 -7.26 -1.70 -30.19
C PRO A 75 -8.53 -0.86 -30.02
N ILE A 76 -8.36 0.47 -29.92
CA ILE A 76 -9.50 1.39 -29.81
C ILE A 76 -10.06 1.65 -31.22
N ASP A 77 -11.20 1.04 -31.52
CA ASP A 77 -11.99 1.32 -32.72
C ASP A 77 -13.37 1.88 -32.34
N ALA A 78 -13.51 3.20 -32.48
CA ALA A 78 -14.74 3.93 -32.18
C ALA A 78 -15.95 3.47 -33.00
N ASP A 79 -15.76 3.02 -34.24
CA ASP A 79 -16.86 2.52 -35.06
C ASP A 79 -17.32 1.14 -34.59
N LEU A 80 -16.36 0.27 -34.25
CA LEU A 80 -16.65 -1.05 -33.71
C LEU A 80 -17.47 -0.97 -32.41
N ILE A 81 -17.09 -0.08 -31.50
CA ILE A 81 -17.82 0.14 -30.23
C ILE A 81 -19.25 0.63 -30.52
N ARG A 82 -19.42 1.62 -31.41
CA ARG A 82 -20.74 2.13 -31.78
C ARG A 82 -21.62 1.09 -32.46
N ARG A 83 -21.05 0.22 -33.31
CA ARG A 83 -21.79 -0.88 -33.96
C ARG A 83 -22.22 -1.92 -32.94
N ALA A 84 -21.34 -2.29 -32.01
CA ALA A 84 -21.66 -3.21 -30.92
C ALA A 84 -22.75 -2.63 -29.99
N GLU A 85 -22.69 -1.35 -29.65
CA GLU A 85 -23.71 -0.67 -28.82
C GLU A 85 -25.09 -0.62 -29.50
N ARG A 86 -25.15 -0.55 -30.83
CA ARG A 86 -26.41 -0.67 -31.60
C ARG A 86 -26.96 -2.10 -31.66
N GLY A 87 -26.27 -3.08 -31.07
CA GLY A 87 -26.69 -4.48 -31.01
C GLY A 87 -26.16 -5.36 -32.16
N GLU A 88 -25.14 -4.92 -32.91
CA GLU A 88 -24.56 -5.72 -33.99
C GLU A 88 -23.71 -6.88 -33.42
N THR A 89 -24.19 -8.11 -33.57
CA THR A 89 -23.56 -9.31 -32.99
C THR A 89 -22.12 -9.54 -33.47
N ALA A 90 -21.82 -9.23 -34.74
CA ALA A 90 -20.47 -9.41 -35.30
C ALA A 90 -19.46 -8.46 -34.65
N ALA A 91 -19.85 -7.20 -34.44
CA ALA A 91 -19.03 -6.20 -33.76
C ALA A 91 -18.80 -6.57 -32.29
N ALA A 92 -19.85 -7.00 -31.58
CA ALA A 92 -19.72 -7.47 -30.20
C ALA A 92 -18.76 -8.66 -30.09
N ARG A 93 -18.88 -9.65 -30.98
CA ARG A 93 -17.97 -10.81 -31.00
C ARG A 93 -16.51 -10.41 -31.19
N GLN A 94 -16.22 -9.46 -32.09
CA GLN A 94 -14.87 -8.94 -32.28
C GLN A 94 -14.31 -8.27 -31.01
N LEU A 95 -15.14 -7.53 -30.26
CA LEU A 95 -14.73 -6.96 -28.98
C LEU A 95 -14.45 -8.04 -27.92
N PHE A 96 -15.30 -9.07 -27.84
CA PHE A 96 -15.04 -10.22 -26.96
C PHE A 96 -13.73 -10.94 -27.31
N ASP A 97 -13.42 -11.11 -28.59
CA ASP A 97 -12.17 -11.72 -29.04
C ASP A 97 -10.95 -10.87 -28.62
N GLN A 98 -11.02 -9.54 -28.74
CA GLN A 98 -9.96 -8.62 -28.30
C GLN A 98 -9.76 -8.68 -26.78
N VAL A 99 -10.85 -8.66 -26.02
CA VAL A 99 -10.83 -8.78 -24.55
C VAL A 99 -10.25 -10.13 -24.13
N ALA A 100 -10.59 -11.21 -24.85
CA ALA A 100 -10.06 -12.54 -24.59
C ALA A 100 -8.55 -12.63 -24.81
N VAL A 101 -8.03 -12.05 -25.88
CA VAL A 101 -6.59 -11.98 -26.14
C VAL A 101 -5.86 -11.20 -25.05
N SER A 102 -6.38 -10.02 -24.67
CA SER A 102 -5.78 -9.19 -23.61
C SER A 102 -5.75 -9.92 -22.26
N THR A 103 -6.87 -10.53 -21.87
CA THR A 103 -7.01 -11.29 -20.62
C THR A 103 -6.07 -12.50 -20.60
N ALA A 104 -5.93 -13.23 -21.71
CA ALA A 104 -5.05 -14.39 -21.80
C ALA A 104 -3.55 -14.01 -21.65
N GLN A 105 -3.16 -12.81 -22.10
CA GLN A 105 -1.78 -12.33 -22.00
C GLN A 105 -1.45 -11.76 -20.61
N THR A 106 -2.40 -11.05 -19.99
CA THR A 106 -2.16 -10.27 -18.79
C THR A 106 -2.70 -10.92 -17.51
N GLY A 107 -3.64 -11.85 -17.64
CA GLY A 107 -4.30 -12.54 -16.53
C GLY A 107 -5.14 -11.63 -15.64
N VAL A 108 -5.62 -10.49 -16.15
CA VAL A 108 -6.49 -9.55 -15.43
C VAL A 108 -7.88 -9.55 -16.08
N ALA A 109 -8.93 -9.30 -15.29
CA ALA A 109 -10.27 -9.17 -15.84
C ALA A 109 -10.39 -7.85 -16.60
N VAL A 110 -11.15 -7.85 -17.69
CA VAL A 110 -11.31 -6.68 -18.56
C VAL A 110 -12.77 -6.56 -18.99
N THR A 111 -13.30 -5.33 -18.92
CA THR A 111 -14.64 -4.96 -19.39
C THR A 111 -14.57 -3.72 -20.27
N ILE A 112 -15.29 -3.72 -21.39
CA ILE A 112 -15.50 -2.58 -22.27
C ILE A 112 -16.92 -2.07 -22.07
N PHE A 113 -17.04 -0.81 -21.68
CA PHE A 113 -18.29 -0.08 -21.52
C PHE A 113 -18.57 0.79 -22.75
N GLY A 114 -19.84 0.90 -23.12
CA GLY A 114 -20.34 1.80 -24.16
C GLY A 114 -20.52 3.24 -23.69
N SER A 115 -21.06 4.08 -24.58
CA SER A 115 -21.30 5.50 -24.29
C SER A 115 -22.37 5.70 -23.22
N THR A 116 -23.25 4.71 -23.06
CA THR A 116 -24.30 4.63 -22.02
C THR A 116 -23.83 4.00 -20.70
N ASN A 117 -22.52 3.81 -20.50
CA ASN A 117 -21.94 3.12 -19.33
C ASN A 117 -22.46 1.68 -19.14
N GLN A 118 -22.95 1.05 -20.21
CA GLN A 118 -23.36 -0.35 -20.21
C GLN A 118 -22.20 -1.24 -20.69
N PRO A 119 -21.96 -2.41 -20.07
CA PRO A 119 -20.94 -3.34 -20.52
C PRO A 119 -21.32 -3.96 -21.86
N ILE A 120 -20.43 -3.84 -22.86
CA ILE A 120 -20.62 -4.36 -24.22
C ILE A 120 -19.86 -5.68 -24.41
N ALA A 121 -18.65 -5.77 -23.85
CA ALA A 121 -17.81 -6.96 -23.90
C ALA A 121 -17.00 -7.08 -22.62
N TRP A 122 -16.85 -8.30 -22.11
CA TRP A 122 -16.12 -8.55 -20.88
C TRP A 122 -15.52 -9.95 -20.85
N LEU A 123 -14.42 -10.12 -20.10
CA LEU A 123 -13.91 -11.42 -19.73
C LEU A 123 -13.28 -11.33 -18.34
N GLY A 124 -13.62 -12.31 -17.50
CA GLY A 124 -13.36 -12.26 -16.07
C GLY A 124 -14.60 -11.80 -15.31
N ARG A 125 -14.40 -11.28 -14.09
CA ARG A 125 -15.48 -10.81 -13.23
C ARG A 125 -15.56 -9.29 -13.38
N SER A 126 -16.64 -8.80 -13.98
CA SER A 126 -16.95 -7.37 -14.01
C SER A 126 -17.67 -7.04 -12.72
N GLU A 127 -17.11 -6.16 -11.90
CA GLU A 127 -17.80 -5.56 -10.77
C GLU A 127 -18.30 -4.16 -11.15
N ASP A 128 -19.28 -3.64 -10.41
CA ASP A 128 -19.85 -2.32 -10.71
C ASP A 128 -18.82 -1.21 -10.47
N VAL A 129 -18.59 -0.40 -11.50
CA VAL A 129 -17.71 0.77 -11.45
C VAL A 129 -18.55 2.04 -11.37
N PRO A 130 -18.27 2.99 -10.46
CA PRO A 130 -19.02 4.24 -10.38
C PRO A 130 -19.02 5.01 -11.71
N GLU A 131 -20.19 5.44 -12.17
CA GLU A 131 -20.38 6.09 -13.48
C GLU A 131 -19.49 7.33 -13.69
N GLY A 132 -19.23 8.09 -12.63
CA GLY A 132 -18.35 9.26 -12.67
C GLY A 132 -16.88 8.92 -13.00
N ARG A 133 -16.45 7.67 -12.79
CA ARG A 133 -15.10 7.20 -13.13
C ARG A 133 -15.01 6.73 -14.58
N LEU A 134 -16.10 6.20 -15.14
CA LEU A 134 -16.15 5.71 -16.52
C LEU A 134 -16.03 6.86 -17.54
N SER A 135 -16.70 7.99 -17.27
CA SER A 135 -16.72 9.17 -18.14
C SER A 135 -15.64 10.21 -17.82
N GLY A 136 -14.93 10.05 -16.70
CA GLY A 136 -13.90 10.97 -16.22
C GLY A 136 -12.53 10.78 -16.89
N ALA A 137 -11.49 11.35 -16.29
CA ALA A 137 -10.11 11.11 -16.71
C ALA A 137 -9.65 9.68 -16.39
N ALA A 138 -8.66 9.20 -17.15
CA ALA A 138 -8.03 7.91 -16.87
C ALA A 138 -7.56 7.85 -15.42
N SER A 139 -7.99 6.82 -14.69
CA SER A 139 -7.78 6.75 -13.24
C SER A 139 -7.53 5.31 -12.79
N SER A 140 -6.81 5.20 -11.68
CA SER A 140 -6.58 3.93 -10.98
C SER A 140 -7.03 4.09 -9.54
N PHE A 141 -7.76 3.13 -9.01
CA PHE A 141 -8.24 3.18 -7.63
C PHE A 141 -8.44 1.78 -7.06
N LEU A 142 -8.55 1.70 -5.74
CA LEU A 142 -8.88 0.48 -5.02
C LEU A 142 -10.38 0.38 -4.82
N ALA A 143 -10.94 -0.80 -5.08
CA ALA A 143 -12.34 -1.11 -4.85
C ALA A 143 -12.46 -2.38 -4.01
N GLN A 144 -13.48 -2.43 -3.16
CA GLN A 144 -13.84 -3.65 -2.46
C GLN A 144 -14.85 -4.43 -3.31
N SER A 145 -14.49 -5.63 -3.72
CA SER A 145 -15.38 -6.56 -4.39
C SER A 145 -15.89 -7.63 -3.41
N SER A 146 -16.81 -8.45 -3.91
CA SER A 146 -17.33 -9.62 -3.19
C SER A 146 -16.26 -10.65 -2.76
N HIS A 147 -15.05 -10.55 -3.29
CA HIS A 147 -13.93 -11.48 -3.05
C HIS A 147 -12.72 -10.81 -2.37
N GLY A 148 -12.86 -9.57 -1.92
CA GLY A 148 -11.81 -8.82 -1.24
C GLY A 148 -11.43 -7.55 -1.97
N LEU A 149 -10.18 -7.11 -1.79
CA LEU A 149 -9.71 -5.86 -2.36
C LEU A 149 -9.17 -6.06 -3.77
N GLN A 150 -9.51 -5.16 -4.68
CA GLN A 150 -9.01 -5.18 -6.05
C GLN A 150 -8.53 -3.81 -6.50
N LEU A 151 -7.55 -3.82 -7.40
CA LEU A 151 -7.07 -2.64 -8.10
C LEU A 151 -7.81 -2.54 -9.43
N VAL A 152 -8.39 -1.38 -9.67
CA VAL A 152 -9.18 -1.07 -10.86
C VAL A 152 -8.48 0.02 -11.66
N ARG A 153 -8.32 -0.21 -12.96
CA ARG A 153 -7.82 0.77 -13.93
C ARG A 153 -8.94 1.11 -14.90
N VAL A 154 -9.29 2.39 -14.98
CA VAL A 154 -10.29 2.90 -15.92
C VAL A 154 -9.60 3.79 -16.95
N GLN A 155 -9.82 3.47 -18.22
CA GLN A 155 -9.36 4.24 -19.35
C GLN A 155 -10.56 4.69 -20.19
N PRO A 156 -10.92 5.98 -20.17
CA PRO A 156 -11.96 6.52 -21.03
C PRO A 156 -11.52 6.41 -22.49
N ILE A 157 -12.51 6.15 -23.35
CA ILE A 157 -12.42 6.13 -24.80
C ILE A 157 -13.14 7.37 -25.31
N VAL A 158 -12.39 8.26 -25.95
CA VAL A 158 -12.91 9.48 -26.57
C VAL A 158 -12.94 9.37 -28.08
N ASP A 159 -13.80 10.14 -28.74
CA ASP A 159 -13.85 10.19 -30.20
C ASP A 159 -12.57 10.81 -30.76
N PRO A 160 -11.84 10.15 -31.68
CA PRO A 160 -10.68 10.75 -32.33
C PRO A 160 -11.04 12.01 -33.12
N ALA A 161 -12.29 12.16 -33.57
CA ALA A 161 -12.77 13.36 -34.25
C ALA A 161 -13.19 14.47 -33.27
N ASP A 162 -13.51 14.13 -32.02
CA ASP A 162 -13.94 15.07 -30.98
C ASP A 162 -13.54 14.55 -29.59
N ALA A 163 -12.43 15.08 -29.06
CA ALA A 163 -11.89 14.65 -27.77
C ALA A 163 -12.83 14.96 -26.58
N ALA A 164 -13.84 15.83 -26.74
CA ALA A 164 -14.85 16.07 -25.72
C ALA A 164 -15.96 15.01 -25.72
N ARG A 165 -16.07 14.22 -26.79
CA ARG A 165 -17.10 13.20 -26.95
C ARG A 165 -16.63 11.86 -26.39
N HIS A 166 -17.21 11.46 -25.27
CA HIS A 166 -17.04 10.13 -24.68
C HIS A 166 -17.76 9.06 -25.52
N ILE A 167 -17.05 7.98 -25.84
CA ILE A 167 -17.56 6.83 -26.60
C ILE A 167 -17.74 5.60 -25.71
N GLY A 168 -17.00 5.51 -24.62
CA GLY A 168 -17.01 4.35 -23.72
C GLY A 168 -15.80 4.32 -22.82
N ALA A 169 -15.59 3.23 -22.11
CA ALA A 169 -14.43 3.06 -21.23
C ALA A 169 -13.93 1.62 -21.24
N ILE A 170 -12.62 1.44 -21.09
CA ILE A 170 -12.02 0.13 -20.81
C ILE A 170 -11.70 0.09 -19.32
N VAL A 171 -12.19 -0.94 -18.65
CA VAL A 171 -11.91 -1.21 -17.25
C VAL A 171 -11.09 -2.50 -17.17
N ALA A 172 -9.96 -2.45 -16.49
CA ALA A 172 -9.18 -3.62 -16.14
C ALA A 172 -9.12 -3.79 -14.62
N GLU A 173 -9.27 -5.02 -14.13
CA GLU A 173 -9.41 -5.34 -12.72
C GLU A 173 -8.50 -6.50 -12.31
N ALA A 174 -7.79 -6.35 -11.19
CA ALA A 174 -6.96 -7.39 -10.62
C ALA A 174 -7.12 -7.45 -9.09
N GLN A 175 -7.35 -8.65 -8.55
CA GLN A 175 -7.41 -8.86 -7.11
C GLN A 175 -6.04 -8.65 -6.48
N LEU A 176 -6.03 -8.03 -5.29
CA LEU A 176 -4.82 -7.97 -4.49
C LEU A 176 -4.59 -9.32 -3.82
N PRO A 177 -3.33 -9.77 -3.71
CA PRO A 177 -3.00 -10.95 -2.93
C PRO A 177 -3.27 -10.69 -1.44
N SER A 178 -4.31 -11.31 -0.89
CA SER A 178 -4.64 -11.23 0.54
C SER A 178 -4.01 -12.37 1.33
N SER A 179 -3.63 -12.08 2.58
CA SER A 179 -3.29 -13.10 3.59
C SER A 179 -4.52 -13.43 4.43
N GLY A 180 -5.31 -14.43 4.01
CA GLY A 180 -6.39 -15.02 4.82
C GLY A 180 -7.84 -14.64 4.43
N ASP A 181 -8.80 -15.33 5.05
CA ASP A 181 -10.25 -15.11 4.92
C ASP A 181 -10.66 -13.83 5.67
N THR A 182 -10.62 -12.68 4.99
CA THR A 182 -11.12 -11.42 5.56
C THR A 182 -12.62 -11.28 5.35
N LEU A 183 -13.36 -11.15 6.46
CA LEU A 183 -14.75 -10.70 6.48
C LEU A 183 -14.86 -9.23 6.00
N PRO A 184 -16.04 -8.79 5.52
CA PRO A 184 -16.26 -7.39 5.19
C PRO A 184 -16.05 -6.49 6.43
N GLY A 185 -15.20 -5.47 6.32
CA GLY A 185 -14.92 -4.52 7.41
C GLY A 185 -13.67 -4.81 8.24
N SER A 186 -12.94 -5.91 7.96
CA SER A 186 -11.64 -6.20 8.58
C SER A 186 -10.45 -5.59 7.83
N GLU A 187 -9.40 -5.27 8.58
CA GLU A 187 -8.11 -4.75 8.15
C GLU A 187 -7.53 -5.58 6.99
N PHE A 188 -7.37 -4.98 5.80
CA PHE A 188 -6.84 -5.69 4.63
C PHE A 188 -5.33 -5.85 4.76
N SER A 189 -4.80 -7.07 4.71
CA SER A 189 -3.36 -7.31 4.78
C SER A 189 -2.78 -7.90 3.48
N ILE A 190 -1.64 -7.38 3.06
CA ILE A 190 -0.82 -7.91 1.96
C ILE A 190 0.26 -8.84 2.52
N ALA A 191 0.44 -9.98 1.86
CA ALA A 191 1.56 -10.88 2.14
C ALA A 191 2.89 -10.24 1.71
N THR A 192 3.87 -10.19 2.60
CA THR A 192 5.24 -9.77 2.29
C THR A 192 6.26 -10.80 2.79
N SER A 193 7.53 -10.62 2.41
CA SER A 193 8.62 -11.52 2.76
C SER A 193 8.96 -11.61 4.25
N ILE A 194 8.56 -10.61 5.06
CA ILE A 194 8.88 -10.57 6.51
C ILE A 194 7.63 -10.81 7.35
N VAL A 195 6.61 -9.95 7.19
CA VAL A 195 5.33 -10.02 7.93
C VAL A 195 4.19 -9.49 7.06
N PRO A 196 2.95 -9.97 7.23
CA PRO A 196 1.80 -9.35 6.56
C PRO A 196 1.70 -7.85 6.90
N VAL A 197 1.49 -7.01 5.89
CA VAL A 197 1.36 -5.55 6.06
C VAL A 197 -0.11 -5.16 5.92
N ALA A 198 -0.66 -4.53 6.96
CA ALA A 198 -1.99 -3.94 6.92
C ALA A 198 -2.04 -2.72 6.00
N LEU A 199 -3.00 -2.70 5.09
CA LEU A 199 -3.36 -1.58 4.25
C LEU A 199 -4.41 -0.72 4.96
N ARG A 200 -4.08 0.55 5.17
CA ARG A 200 -5.08 1.56 5.48
C ARG A 200 -5.62 2.15 4.18
N LEU A 201 -6.85 1.78 3.85
CA LEU A 201 -7.55 2.30 2.70
C LEU A 201 -8.21 3.63 3.07
N GLN A 202 -7.95 4.66 2.27
CA GLN A 202 -8.82 5.83 2.22
C GLN A 202 -9.85 5.55 1.13
N PHE A 203 -10.94 4.86 1.47
CA PHE A 203 -12.02 4.62 0.51
C PHE A 203 -13.02 5.77 0.52
N GLU A 204 -13.53 6.12 -0.65
CA GLU A 204 -14.64 7.06 -0.81
C GLU A 204 -15.93 6.34 -0.35
N GLY A 205 -16.55 6.83 0.72
CA GLY A 205 -17.63 6.15 1.46
C GLY A 205 -17.30 5.82 2.92
N ALA A 206 -16.06 6.03 3.39
CA ALA A 206 -15.67 5.82 4.79
C ALA A 206 -16.38 6.74 5.79
N SER A 207 -17.02 7.81 5.30
CA SER A 207 -17.83 8.71 6.12
C SER A 207 -19.20 8.14 6.50
N ASP A 208 -19.65 7.05 5.87
CA ASP A 208 -20.92 6.37 6.19
C ASP A 208 -20.73 5.11 7.07
N ALA A 209 -19.48 4.79 7.44
CA ALA A 209 -19.21 3.72 8.38
C ALA A 209 -19.56 4.20 9.80
N GLY A 210 -20.53 3.53 10.43
CA GLY A 210 -21.00 3.85 11.78
C GLY A 210 -19.90 3.86 12.86
N PRO A 211 -20.24 4.33 14.06
CA PRO A 211 -19.28 4.64 15.13
C PRO A 211 -18.43 3.41 15.48
N GLY A 212 -17.13 3.51 15.18
CA GLY A 212 -16.16 2.41 15.27
C GLY A 212 -15.05 2.48 14.22
N THR A 213 -15.20 3.32 13.19
CA THR A 213 -14.15 3.54 12.17
C THR A 213 -13.05 4.45 12.71
N ARG A 214 -11.82 3.94 12.64
CA ARG A 214 -10.60 4.64 13.07
C ARG A 214 -10.47 5.95 12.28
N VAL A 215 -10.52 7.03 13.04
CA VAL A 215 -10.52 8.43 12.62
C VAL A 215 -9.22 8.78 11.87
N PRO A 216 -9.22 9.70 10.88
CA PRO A 216 -7.99 10.24 10.30
C PRO A 216 -6.98 10.65 11.38
N GLY A 217 -5.71 10.27 11.23
CA GLY A 217 -4.64 10.68 12.15
C GLY A 217 -4.31 12.18 12.06
N ALA A 218 -4.57 12.80 10.90
CA ALA A 218 -4.49 14.25 10.70
C ALA A 218 -5.21 14.65 9.39
N ILE A 219 -5.60 15.92 9.27
CA ILE A 219 -6.15 16.54 8.05
C ILE A 219 -5.23 17.69 7.62
N ILE A 220 -4.94 17.80 6.32
CA ILE A 220 -4.31 19.01 5.75
C ILE A 220 -5.37 19.82 5.00
N LEU A 221 -5.63 21.04 5.46
CA LEU A 221 -6.52 22.00 4.82
C LEU A 221 -5.71 23.06 4.08
N ILE A 222 -5.66 22.96 2.76
CA ILE A 222 -5.04 23.96 1.88
C ILE A 222 -6.16 24.86 1.35
N SER A 223 -6.21 26.12 1.77
CA SER A 223 -7.34 27.00 1.44
C SER A 223 -6.97 28.49 1.50
N THR A 224 -7.82 29.34 0.91
CA THR A 224 -7.77 30.80 1.08
C THR A 224 -8.43 31.26 2.38
N GLY A 225 -9.13 30.35 3.10
CA GLY A 225 -9.85 30.63 4.34
C GLY A 225 -11.26 31.19 4.16
N ASP A 226 -11.76 31.26 2.93
CA ASP A 226 -13.13 31.69 2.65
C ASP A 226 -14.11 30.51 2.66
N GLN A 227 -15.27 30.71 3.29
CA GLN A 227 -16.33 29.70 3.35
C GLN A 227 -17.42 30.04 2.33
N THR A 228 -17.58 29.19 1.32
CA THR A 228 -18.54 29.39 0.23
C THR A 228 -19.83 28.57 0.39
N GLY A 229 -19.91 27.71 1.40
CA GLY A 229 -21.08 26.88 1.71
C GLY A 229 -20.82 25.85 2.82
N GLY A 230 -21.77 24.91 3.01
CA GLY A 230 -21.66 23.78 3.93
C GLY A 230 -22.11 24.05 5.37
N ARG A 231 -21.75 23.14 6.28
CA ARG A 231 -22.05 23.27 7.72
C ARG A 231 -21.33 24.50 8.30
N PRO A 232 -21.93 25.21 9.28
CA PRO A 232 -21.25 26.33 9.94
C PRO A 232 -19.89 25.89 10.49
N LEU A 233 -18.85 26.70 10.27
CA LEU A 233 -17.46 26.34 10.62
C LEU A 233 -17.32 25.86 12.06
N GLY A 234 -17.98 26.53 13.01
CA GLY A 234 -17.94 26.16 14.42
C GLY A 234 -18.45 24.74 14.70
N MET A 235 -19.50 24.29 13.98
CA MET A 235 -19.99 22.90 14.11
C MET A 235 -19.02 21.90 13.49
N ALA A 236 -18.41 22.26 12.35
CA ALA A 236 -17.43 21.39 11.69
C ALA A 236 -16.18 21.21 12.57
N VAL A 237 -15.66 22.30 13.16
CA VAL A 237 -14.50 22.24 14.06
C VAL A 237 -14.82 21.46 15.32
N ALA A 238 -15.98 21.66 15.94
CA ALA A 238 -16.36 20.91 17.14
C ALA A 238 -16.44 19.39 16.89
N ALA A 239 -16.98 18.97 15.74
CA ALA A 239 -17.03 17.55 15.38
C ALA A 239 -15.64 16.94 15.14
N ILE A 240 -14.70 17.73 14.58
CA ILE A 240 -13.32 17.32 14.34
C ILE A 240 -12.54 17.24 15.66
N GLU A 241 -12.76 18.20 16.57
CA GLU A 241 -12.20 18.21 17.93
C GLU A 241 -12.69 17.01 18.75
N GLU A 242 -13.99 16.72 18.71
CA GLU A 242 -14.59 15.54 19.37
C GLU A 242 -14.01 14.22 18.82
N ALA A 243 -13.68 14.20 17.53
CA ALA A 243 -13.06 13.06 16.87
C ALA A 243 -11.54 12.96 17.13
N GLY A 244 -10.92 13.96 17.79
CA GLY A 244 -9.50 13.96 18.13
C GLY A 244 -8.56 14.10 16.93
N ILE A 245 -8.99 14.77 15.86
CA ILE A 245 -8.22 14.85 14.60
C ILE A 245 -7.48 16.19 14.50
N PRO A 246 -6.14 16.20 14.40
CA PRO A 246 -5.40 17.42 14.13
C PRO A 246 -5.59 17.94 12.71
N VAL A 247 -5.93 19.24 12.57
CA VAL A 247 -6.05 19.90 11.25
C VAL A 247 -4.89 20.87 11.03
N HIS A 248 -3.97 20.50 10.16
CA HIS A 248 -2.90 21.39 9.68
C HIS A 248 -3.44 22.26 8.55
N THR A 249 -3.27 23.57 8.61
CA THR A 249 -3.78 24.49 7.59
C THR A 249 -2.66 25.16 6.81
N VAL A 250 -2.78 25.21 5.49
CA VAL A 250 -1.87 25.94 4.62
C VAL A 250 -2.65 27.03 3.91
N ALA A 251 -2.35 28.29 4.23
CA ALA A 251 -2.98 29.44 3.58
C ALA A 251 -2.39 29.63 2.18
N VAL A 252 -3.26 29.63 1.17
CA VAL A 252 -2.89 29.90 -0.22
C VAL A 252 -3.65 31.14 -0.67
N GLY A 253 -2.92 32.20 -1.05
CA GLY A 253 -3.53 33.45 -1.48
C GLY A 253 -2.51 34.46 -2.03
N PRO A 254 -3.00 35.63 -2.49
CA PRO A 254 -2.15 36.65 -3.10
C PRO A 254 -1.05 37.11 -2.15
N ARG A 255 0.19 37.21 -2.65
CA ARG A 255 1.33 37.70 -1.88
C ARG A 255 1.37 39.24 -1.92
N GLY A 256 1.36 39.87 -0.75
CA GLY A 256 1.54 41.32 -0.61
C GLY A 256 0.27 42.14 -0.78
N ALA A 257 0.25 43.34 -0.20
CA ALA A 257 -0.86 44.29 -0.32
C ALA A 257 -1.13 44.60 -1.80
N ALA A 258 -2.29 44.18 -2.31
CA ALA A 258 -2.92 44.54 -3.59
C ALA A 258 -2.07 45.38 -4.56
N THR A 259 -1.01 44.81 -5.15
CA THR A 259 -0.30 45.45 -6.26
C THR A 259 -0.84 44.88 -7.56
N SER A 260 -1.58 45.74 -8.28
CA SER A 260 -2.34 45.51 -9.51
C SER A 260 -3.78 45.05 -9.31
N ALA A 261 -4.56 45.85 -8.58
CA ALA A 261 -5.98 45.93 -8.86
C ALA A 261 -6.16 46.57 -10.25
N THR A 262 -6.49 45.77 -11.27
CA THR A 262 -7.21 46.29 -12.43
C THR A 262 -8.41 47.06 -11.91
N VAL A 263 -8.58 48.32 -12.32
CA VAL A 263 -9.71 49.16 -11.91
C VAL A 263 -11.01 48.40 -12.20
N GLY A 264 -11.67 47.92 -11.14
CA GLY A 264 -12.90 47.10 -11.22
C GLY A 264 -12.82 45.66 -10.69
N ALA A 265 -11.64 45.13 -10.32
CA ALA A 265 -11.53 43.78 -9.76
C ALA A 265 -11.65 43.78 -8.21
N THR A 266 -12.67 43.12 -7.68
CA THR A 266 -12.81 42.88 -6.22
C THR A 266 -11.68 41.94 -5.76
N PRO A 267 -10.91 42.28 -4.71
CA PRO A 267 -9.85 41.40 -4.21
C PRO A 267 -10.39 40.02 -3.86
N ALA A 268 -9.68 38.96 -4.25
CA ALA A 268 -10.04 37.60 -3.87
C ALA A 268 -10.04 37.47 -2.33
N PRO A 269 -11.07 36.84 -1.74
CA PRO A 269 -11.16 36.70 -0.30
C PRO A 269 -10.01 35.83 0.21
N PHE A 270 -9.16 36.40 1.06
CA PHE A 270 -8.04 35.73 1.71
C PHE A 270 -8.13 36.01 3.21
N LYS A 271 -8.44 34.96 3.99
CA LYS A 271 -8.71 35.02 5.43
C LYS A 271 -7.85 34.00 6.18
N PRO A 272 -6.52 34.22 6.28
CA PRO A 272 -5.61 33.28 6.94
C PRO A 272 -5.91 33.13 8.45
N ASP A 273 -6.51 34.13 9.08
CA ASP A 273 -6.88 34.08 10.50
C ASP A 273 -7.90 32.98 10.81
N VAL A 274 -8.81 32.70 9.87
CA VAL A 274 -9.79 31.61 9.99
C VAL A 274 -9.09 30.26 9.98
N LEU A 275 -8.10 30.09 9.11
CA LEU A 275 -7.29 28.87 9.03
C LEU A 275 -6.45 28.68 10.29
N MET A 276 -5.83 29.74 10.80
CA MET A 276 -5.12 29.70 12.08
C MET A 276 -6.01 29.34 13.26
N GLN A 277 -7.27 29.80 13.25
CA GLN A 277 -8.22 29.45 14.30
C GLN A 277 -8.58 27.97 14.26
N ILE A 278 -8.85 27.41 13.08
CA ILE A 278 -9.14 25.98 12.88
C ILE A 278 -7.97 25.12 13.37
N SER A 279 -6.74 25.47 12.97
CA SER A 279 -5.57 24.69 13.36
C SER A 279 -5.36 24.71 14.88
N ARG A 280 -5.51 25.88 15.53
CA ARG A 280 -5.35 26.00 16.99
C ARG A 280 -6.39 25.20 17.75
N GLN A 281 -7.64 25.24 17.30
CA GLN A 281 -8.74 24.52 17.96
C GLN A 281 -8.58 23.00 17.82
N THR A 282 -8.04 22.53 16.70
CA THR A 282 -7.83 21.10 16.43
C THR A 282 -6.43 20.61 16.82
N GLN A 283 -5.60 21.43 17.47
CA GLN A 283 -4.20 21.08 17.80
C GLN A 283 -3.30 20.82 16.58
N GLY A 284 -3.68 21.29 15.39
CA GLY A 284 -2.85 21.27 14.19
C GLY A 284 -1.98 22.52 14.01
N ARG A 285 -1.17 22.52 12.94
CA ARG A 285 -0.23 23.62 12.62
C ARG A 285 -0.76 24.51 11.50
N ALA A 286 -0.65 25.81 11.65
CA ALA A 286 -0.96 26.77 10.59
C ALA A 286 0.30 27.28 9.90
N ILE A 287 0.32 27.20 8.56
CA ILE A 287 1.34 27.77 7.70
C ILE A 287 0.69 28.84 6.84
N THR A 288 1.10 30.09 7.01
CA THR A 288 0.55 31.23 6.27
C THR A 288 1.43 31.66 5.10
N ASN A 289 2.68 31.18 5.03
CA ASN A 289 3.61 31.44 3.95
C ASN A 289 4.51 30.22 3.69
N PRO A 290 4.02 29.23 2.93
CA PRO A 290 4.73 27.97 2.77
C PRO A 290 6.01 28.15 1.94
N THR A 291 7.15 27.75 2.52
CA THR A 291 8.40 27.49 1.80
C THR A 291 8.50 26.01 1.44
N ALA A 292 9.44 25.64 0.55
CA ALA A 292 9.69 24.23 0.22
C ALA A 292 10.03 23.38 1.47
N ARG A 293 10.74 23.96 2.44
CA ARG A 293 11.12 23.31 3.70
C ARG A 293 9.93 23.06 4.63
N ASP A 294 8.93 23.94 4.57
CA ASP A 294 7.72 23.81 5.40
C ASP A 294 6.85 22.65 4.91
N TRP A 295 6.87 22.34 3.60
CA TRP A 295 6.23 21.16 3.05
C TRP A 295 6.88 19.86 3.53
N ASP A 296 8.22 19.76 3.47
CA ASP A 296 8.95 18.57 3.95
C ASP A 296 8.64 18.29 5.44
N THR A 297 8.66 19.34 6.26
CA THR A 297 8.37 19.23 7.70
C THR A 297 6.92 18.82 7.99
N LEU A 298 5.96 19.27 7.17
CA LEU A 298 4.55 18.96 7.34
C LEU A 298 4.23 17.53 6.88
N TYR A 299 4.88 17.06 5.82
CA TYR A 299 4.82 15.65 5.40
C TYR A 299 5.49 14.71 6.40
N GLU A 300 6.63 15.11 6.98
CA GLU A 300 7.35 14.30 7.98
C GLU A 300 6.56 14.13 9.28
N ALA A 301 5.88 15.18 9.76
CA ALA A 301 5.03 15.13 10.95
C ALA A 301 3.83 14.17 10.81
N ILE A 302 3.33 13.97 9.59
CA ILE A 302 2.22 13.05 9.30
C ILE A 302 2.74 11.63 9.08
N ALA A 303 3.93 11.49 8.50
CA ALA A 303 4.59 10.20 8.33
C ALA A 303 4.97 9.55 9.68
N GLU A 304 5.15 10.34 10.74
CA GLU A 304 5.42 9.85 12.10
C GLU A 304 4.19 9.22 12.77
N ASP A 305 2.97 9.51 12.30
CA ASP A 305 1.71 9.02 12.88
C ASP A 305 1.24 7.66 12.31
N VAL A 306 2.19 6.92 11.72
CA VAL A 306 1.98 5.52 11.32
C VAL A 306 1.91 4.66 12.58
N VAL A 307 0.68 4.35 13.00
CA VAL A 307 0.42 3.42 14.11
C VAL A 307 0.90 2.02 13.74
N VAL A 308 2.05 1.64 14.30
CA VAL A 308 2.55 0.26 14.30
C VAL A 308 1.98 -0.42 15.54
N GLU A 309 1.14 -1.43 15.36
CA GLU A 309 0.71 -2.29 16.46
C GLU A 309 1.60 -3.54 16.47
N PRO A 310 2.59 -3.64 17.38
CA PRO A 310 3.46 -4.81 17.45
C PRO A 310 2.65 -6.01 17.94
N ARG A 311 2.35 -6.95 17.04
CA ARG A 311 1.75 -8.23 17.40
C ARG A 311 2.86 -9.26 17.59
N PRO A 312 3.02 -9.87 18.78
CA PRO A 312 3.98 -10.95 18.96
C PRO A 312 3.50 -12.18 18.18
N GLU A 313 4.20 -12.54 17.12
CA GLU A 313 4.05 -13.83 16.45
C GLU A 313 5.18 -14.79 16.84
N GLU A 314 4.82 -16.06 16.99
CA GLU A 314 5.73 -17.10 17.47
C GLU A 314 6.59 -17.65 16.30
N VAL A 315 7.77 -17.05 16.10
CA VAL A 315 8.77 -17.48 15.10
C VAL A 315 9.55 -18.76 15.48
N GLY A 316 9.10 -19.48 16.51
CA GLY A 316 9.82 -20.61 17.11
C GLY A 316 10.13 -21.76 16.14
N HIS A 317 9.36 -21.92 15.07
CA HIS A 317 9.57 -22.97 14.06
C HIS A 317 10.80 -22.72 13.16
N LEU A 318 11.13 -21.46 12.87
CA LEU A 318 12.32 -21.08 12.09
C LEU A 318 13.61 -21.27 12.91
N VAL A 319 13.57 -20.96 14.21
CA VAL A 319 14.72 -21.18 15.11
C VAL A 319 14.86 -22.66 15.49
N GLY A 320 13.74 -23.36 15.69
CA GLY A 320 13.72 -24.78 16.06
C GLY A 320 14.28 -25.71 14.98
N SER A 321 14.04 -25.40 13.70
CA SER A 321 14.60 -26.17 12.57
C SER A 321 16.12 -26.01 12.45
N GLY A 322 16.67 -24.82 12.74
CA GLY A 322 18.11 -24.59 12.81
C GLY A 322 18.80 -25.34 13.95
N ALA A 323 18.15 -25.44 15.12
CA ALA A 323 18.68 -26.18 16.26
C ALA A 323 18.74 -27.71 16.00
N LEU A 324 17.75 -28.28 15.30
CA LEU A 324 17.73 -29.70 14.94
C LEU A 324 18.80 -30.06 13.89
N ALA A 325 19.03 -29.20 12.90
CA ALA A 325 20.07 -29.42 11.89
C ALA A 325 21.49 -29.38 12.49
N THR A 326 21.71 -28.50 13.47
CA THR A 326 23.02 -28.42 14.16
C THR A 326 23.25 -29.58 15.12
N TRP A 327 22.20 -30.07 15.79
CA TRP A 327 22.29 -31.25 16.65
C TRP A 327 22.63 -32.52 15.86
N THR A 328 21.98 -32.72 14.71
CA THR A 328 22.26 -33.88 13.83
C THR A 328 23.67 -33.83 13.23
N LEU A 329 24.14 -32.66 12.79
CA LEU A 329 25.51 -32.48 12.28
C LEU A 329 26.57 -32.74 13.37
N GLY A 330 26.32 -32.25 14.59
CA GLY A 330 27.17 -32.52 15.76
C GLY A 330 27.25 -34.01 16.08
N MET A 331 26.14 -34.74 15.98
CA MET A 331 26.09 -36.18 16.21
C MET A 331 26.85 -36.97 15.14
N VAL A 332 26.75 -36.58 13.87
CA VAL A 332 27.48 -37.20 12.76
C VAL A 332 28.99 -36.98 12.88
N LEU A 333 29.42 -35.78 13.28
CA LEU A 333 30.84 -35.47 13.57
C LEU A 333 31.37 -36.29 14.75
N LEU A 334 30.55 -36.51 15.78
CA LEU A 334 30.92 -37.34 16.93
C LEU A 334 31.15 -38.81 16.52
N VAL A 335 30.28 -39.36 15.67
CA VAL A 335 30.36 -40.75 15.18
C VAL A 335 31.51 -40.96 14.19
N THR A 336 31.80 -39.96 13.37
CA THR A 336 32.91 -40.04 12.40
C THR A 336 34.27 -39.85 13.07
N ALA A 337 34.36 -39.02 14.12
CA ALA A 337 35.56 -38.88 14.93
C ALA A 337 35.84 -40.14 15.76
N SER A 338 34.83 -40.80 16.34
CA SER A 338 35.01 -42.03 17.11
C SER A 338 35.44 -43.22 16.24
N ARG A 339 34.96 -43.30 15.00
CA ARG A 339 35.40 -44.33 14.02
C ARG A 339 36.84 -44.16 13.52
N ARG A 340 37.45 -42.99 13.66
CA ARG A 340 38.87 -42.75 13.31
C ARG A 340 39.85 -43.01 14.45
N LEU A 341 39.33 -43.27 15.66
CA LEU A 341 40.11 -43.50 16.88
C LEU A 341 40.14 -44.96 17.34
N MET A 342 39.40 -45.84 16.64
CA MET A 342 39.55 -47.31 16.69
C MET A 342 40.37 -47.77 15.50
#